data_AF-A0A927K1Z1-F1
#
_entry.id   AF-A0A927K1Z1-F1
#
_cell.length_a   1.000
_cell.length_b   1.000
_cell.length_c   1.000
_cell.angle_alpha   90.00
_cell.angle_beta   90.00
_cell.angle_gamma   90.00
#
_symmetry.space_group_name_H-M   'P 1'
#
loop_
_entity.id
_entity.type
_entity.pdbx_description
1 polymer ?
#
loop_
_entity_poly.entity_id
_entity_poly.type
_entity_poly.pdbx_seq_one_letter_code
_entity_poly.pdbx_strand_id
1 'polypeptide(L)'
;MSAGQAAPVRSRVGREVFVWGLAGWGLLHLVGGASLLAAGGTEGLDTLAPGAATPAPDPAGEAAAAVVHFHGFNIAAAGLLVLALALAWRRTGRSWQAAVAVGVAAVLDLGLVAFLLAPGLMPLSEGLWGIALLAVGLVGYAVHRGVRRPVPVTFTRAA
;
A
#
# COMPACT_ATOMS: atom_id res chain seq x y z
N MET A 1 6.33 44.95 6.00
CA MET A 1 5.69 44.17 4.92
C MET A 1 6.34 42.79 4.90
N SER A 2 5.66 41.74 5.34
CA SER A 2 6.24 40.39 5.36
C SER A 2 6.24 39.82 3.95
N ALA A 3 7.40 39.51 3.41
CA ALA A 3 7.52 38.72 2.20
C ALA A 3 6.86 37.36 2.44
N GLY A 4 5.65 37.18 1.91
CA GLY A 4 5.03 35.87 1.83
C GLY A 4 5.92 35.00 0.97
N GLN A 5 6.75 34.17 1.59
CA GLN A 5 7.55 33.17 0.90
C GLN A 5 6.58 32.21 0.22
N ALA A 6 6.34 32.44 -1.06
CA ALA A 6 5.65 31.50 -1.93
C ALA A 6 6.43 30.18 -1.83
N ALA A 7 5.80 29.16 -1.25
CA ALA A 7 6.38 27.83 -1.23
C ALA A 7 6.77 27.46 -2.68
N PRO A 8 7.99 26.98 -2.93
CA PRO A 8 8.48 26.78 -4.28
C PRO A 8 7.52 25.84 -5.03
N VAL A 9 7.05 26.25 -6.21
CA VAL A 9 6.04 25.54 -7.01
C VAL A 9 6.37 24.03 -7.18
N ARG A 10 7.67 23.68 -7.23
CA ARG A 10 8.17 22.30 -7.26
C ARG A 10 7.76 21.44 -6.06
N SER A 11 7.65 22.02 -4.86
CA SER A 11 7.25 21.27 -3.65
C SER A 11 5.75 20.95 -3.62
N ARG A 12 4.93 21.71 -4.35
CA ARG A 12 3.49 21.46 -4.47
C ARG A 12 3.21 20.33 -5.45
N VAL A 13 3.82 20.37 -6.64
CA VAL A 13 3.67 19.32 -7.66
C VAL A 13 4.14 17.96 -7.13
N GLY A 14 5.34 17.89 -6.54
CA GLY A 14 5.85 16.64 -5.97
C GLY A 14 5.02 16.09 -4.81
N ARG A 15 4.33 16.95 -4.05
CA ARG A 15 3.40 16.51 -3.00
C ARG A 15 2.12 15.94 -3.60
N GLU A 16 1.50 16.62 -4.56
CA GLU A 16 0.25 16.14 -5.17
C GLU A 16 0.49 14.81 -5.91
N VAL A 17 1.57 14.67 -6.68
CA VAL A 17 1.92 13.41 -7.35
C VAL A 17 2.05 12.26 -6.35
N PHE A 18 2.76 12.48 -5.25
CA PHE A 18 2.97 11.44 -4.24
C PHE A 18 1.69 11.13 -3.44
N VAL A 19 0.85 12.14 -3.15
CA VAL A 19 -0.48 11.93 -2.56
C VAL A 19 -1.37 11.07 -3.46
N TRP A 20 -1.43 11.38 -4.76
CA TRP A 20 -2.23 10.60 -5.71
C TRP A 20 -1.69 9.19 -5.91
N GLY A 21 -0.36 9.02 -5.89
CA GLY A 21 0.27 7.70 -5.86
C GLY A 21 -0.17 6.88 -4.64
N LEU A 22 -0.10 7.46 -3.43
CA LEU A 22 -0.56 6.78 -2.21
C LEU A 22 -2.06 6.48 -2.23
N ALA A 23 -2.88 7.42 -2.70
CA ALA A 23 -4.32 7.23 -2.82
C ALA A 23 -4.66 6.10 -3.81
N GLY A 24 -3.98 6.06 -4.96
CA GLY A 24 -4.12 4.98 -5.93
C GLY A 24 -3.71 3.62 -5.38
N TRP A 25 -2.61 3.57 -4.61
CA TRP A 25 -2.14 2.35 -3.96
C TRP A 25 -3.13 1.84 -2.89
N GLY A 26 -3.68 2.74 -2.07
CA GLY A 26 -4.74 2.40 -1.11
C GLY A 26 -6.02 1.92 -1.81
N LEU A 27 -6.40 2.55 -2.92
CA LEU A 27 -7.55 2.13 -3.73
C LEU A 27 -7.34 0.74 -4.35
N LEU A 28 -6.14 0.43 -4.84
CA LEU A 28 -5.80 -0.89 -5.38
C LEU A 28 -6.01 -1.98 -4.33
N HIS A 29 -5.53 -1.75 -3.10
CA HIS A 29 -5.73 -2.67 -1.97
C HIS A 29 -7.20 -2.79 -1.59
N LEU A 30 -7.92 -1.66 -1.51
CA LEU A 30 -9.34 -1.66 -1.21
C LEU A 30 -10.12 -2.53 -2.23
N VAL A 31 -9.89 -2.30 -3.52
CA VAL A 31 -10.56 -3.04 -4.60
C VAL A 31 -10.12 -4.50 -4.59
N GLY A 32 -8.82 -4.80 -4.51
CA GLY A 32 -8.32 -6.17 -4.48
C GLY A 32 -8.84 -6.98 -3.29
N GLY A 33 -8.85 -6.39 -2.09
CA GLY A 33 -9.42 -7.01 -0.90
C GLY A 33 -10.94 -7.21 -1.00
N ALA A 34 -11.66 -6.22 -1.53
CA ALA A 34 -13.10 -6.33 -1.78
C ALA A 34 -13.42 -7.40 -2.84
N SER A 35 -12.59 -7.55 -3.87
CA SER A 35 -12.73 -8.60 -4.88
C SER A 35 -12.50 -9.98 -4.27
N LEU A 36 -11.52 -10.15 -3.37
CA LEU A 36 -11.33 -11.41 -2.62
C LEU A 36 -12.53 -11.73 -1.73
N LEU A 37 -13.10 -10.72 -1.07
CA LEU A 37 -14.33 -10.89 -0.28
C LEU A 37 -15.53 -11.27 -1.14
N ALA A 38 -15.66 -10.69 -2.34
CA ALA A 38 -16.75 -11.00 -3.27
C ALA A 38 -16.57 -12.39 -3.91
N ALA A 39 -15.34 -12.81 -4.19
CA ALA A 39 -15.01 -14.12 -4.77
C ALA A 39 -15.08 -15.27 -3.76
N GLY A 40 -15.03 -14.97 -2.46
CA GLY A 40 -15.06 -15.97 -1.40
C GLY A 40 -16.43 -16.64 -1.17
N GLY A 41 -17.47 -16.30 -1.93
CA GLY A 41 -18.71 -17.09 -1.97
C GLY A 41 -18.47 -18.47 -2.58
N THR A 42 -17.94 -19.41 -1.80
CA THR A 42 -17.73 -20.88 -2.00
C THR A 42 -17.10 -21.38 -3.31
N GLU A 43 -17.12 -20.65 -4.42
CA GLU A 43 -16.70 -21.10 -5.76
C GLU A 43 -15.21 -20.82 -6.05
N GLY A 44 -14.59 -19.88 -5.31
CA GLY A 44 -13.21 -19.44 -5.55
C GLY A 44 -12.11 -20.37 -5.03
N LEU A 45 -12.43 -21.36 -4.19
CA LEU A 45 -11.46 -22.33 -3.67
C LEU A 45 -11.39 -23.60 -4.52
N ASP A 46 -12.52 -24.03 -5.09
CA ASP A 46 -12.57 -25.20 -5.99
C ASP A 46 -11.74 -24.98 -7.27
N THR A 47 -11.56 -23.72 -7.67
CA THR A 47 -10.73 -23.33 -8.82
C THR A 47 -9.22 -23.33 -8.54
N LEU A 48 -8.79 -23.41 -7.27
CA LEU A 48 -7.37 -23.52 -6.90
C LEU A 48 -6.87 -24.98 -6.87
N ALA A 49 -7.77 -25.96 -7.02
CA ALA A 49 -7.42 -27.39 -7.10
C ALA A 49 -8.29 -28.10 -8.17
N PRO A 50 -7.99 -27.94 -9.47
CA PRO A 50 -8.77 -28.56 -10.53
C PRO A 50 -8.60 -30.09 -10.51
N GLY A 51 -9.61 -30.82 -10.01
CA GLY A 51 -9.68 -32.29 -10.09
C GLY A 51 -10.32 -33.02 -8.91
N ALA A 52 -10.71 -32.35 -7.82
CA ALA A 52 -11.31 -33.03 -6.68
C ALA A 52 -12.81 -33.31 -6.92
N ALA A 53 -13.19 -34.58 -7.02
CA ALA A 53 -14.57 -35.02 -6.90
C ALA A 53 -15.17 -34.46 -5.61
N THR A 54 -16.37 -33.86 -5.68
CA THR A 54 -17.09 -33.20 -4.58
C THR A 54 -16.79 -33.83 -3.22
N PRO A 55 -15.92 -33.23 -2.39
CA PRO A 55 -15.55 -33.85 -1.13
C PRO A 55 -16.66 -33.62 -0.10
N ALA A 56 -16.78 -34.55 0.84
CA ALA A 56 -17.43 -34.29 2.12
C ALA A 56 -16.87 -32.99 2.73
N PRO A 57 -17.62 -32.23 3.56
CA PRO A 57 -17.15 -30.98 4.15
C PRO A 57 -15.77 -31.19 4.75
N ASP A 58 -14.76 -30.64 4.09
CA ASP A 58 -13.38 -30.73 4.49
C ASP A 58 -13.13 -29.56 5.44
N PRO A 59 -13.00 -29.81 6.76
CA PRO A 59 -12.76 -28.75 7.72
C PRO A 59 -11.47 -27.96 7.40
N ALA A 60 -10.53 -28.54 6.63
CA ALA A 60 -9.37 -27.81 6.13
C ALA A 60 -9.73 -26.82 5.01
N GLY A 61 -10.66 -27.18 4.11
CA GLY A 61 -11.17 -26.31 3.04
C GLY A 61 -12.00 -25.14 3.59
N GLU A 62 -12.87 -25.39 4.57
CA GLU A 62 -13.64 -24.35 5.26
C GLU A 62 -12.73 -23.38 6.04
N ALA A 63 -11.70 -23.91 6.71
CA ALA A 63 -10.70 -23.09 7.40
C ALA A 63 -9.89 -22.23 6.40
N ALA A 64 -9.49 -22.79 5.26
CA ALA A 64 -8.81 -22.03 4.20
C ALA A 64 -9.71 -20.91 3.64
N ALA A 65 -11.00 -21.16 3.45
CA ALA A 65 -11.99 -20.15 3.02
C ALA A 65 -12.13 -19.01 4.01
N ALA A 66 -12.23 -19.34 5.30
CA ALA A 66 -12.30 -18.35 6.37
C ALA A 66 -11.02 -17.50 6.43
N VAL A 67 -9.85 -18.11 6.27
CA VAL A 67 -8.56 -17.40 6.24
C VAL A 67 -8.46 -16.46 5.04
N VAL A 68 -8.84 -16.91 3.83
CA VAL A 68 -8.82 -16.07 2.62
C VAL A 68 -9.79 -14.89 2.75
N HIS A 69 -11.00 -15.10 3.27
CA HIS A 69 -11.94 -14.00 3.53
C HIS A 69 -11.42 -13.01 4.56
N PHE A 70 -10.93 -13.50 5.70
CA PHE A 70 -10.39 -12.66 6.76
C PHE A 70 -9.20 -11.84 6.22
N HIS A 71 -8.38 -12.46 5.37
CA HIS A 71 -7.27 -11.78 4.71
C HIS A 71 -7.76 -10.72 3.70
N GLY A 72 -8.75 -11.04 2.85
CA GLY A 72 -9.40 -10.08 1.94
C GLY A 72 -9.99 -8.88 2.67
N PHE A 73 -10.63 -9.10 3.83
CA PHE A 73 -11.10 -8.03 4.71
C PHE A 73 -9.96 -7.16 5.22
N ASN A 74 -8.87 -7.76 5.72
CA ASN A 74 -7.72 -7.00 6.22
C ASN A 74 -7.06 -6.15 5.13
N ILE A 75 -6.91 -6.71 3.92
CA ILE A 75 -6.42 -5.98 2.74
C ILE A 75 -7.34 -4.80 2.43
N ALA A 76 -8.66 -5.03 2.38
CA ALA A 76 -9.64 -3.99 2.06
C ALA A 76 -9.64 -2.86 3.10
N ALA A 77 -9.71 -3.22 4.38
CA ALA A 77 -9.72 -2.27 5.50
C ALA A 77 -8.44 -1.44 5.56
N ALA A 78 -7.29 -2.07 5.32
CA ALA A 78 -6.02 -1.37 5.34
C ALA A 78 -5.81 -0.51 4.07
N GLY A 79 -6.30 -0.94 2.91
CA GLY A 79 -6.38 -0.11 1.70
C GLY A 79 -7.22 1.16 1.91
N LEU A 80 -8.38 1.01 2.56
CA LEU A 80 -9.22 2.15 2.97
C LEU A 80 -8.48 3.10 3.93
N LEU A 81 -7.73 2.56 4.90
CA LEU A 81 -6.93 3.36 5.83
C LEU A 81 -5.83 4.15 5.10
N VAL A 82 -5.10 3.51 4.18
CA VAL A 82 -4.06 4.17 3.35
C VAL A 82 -4.66 5.28 2.51
N LEU A 83 -5.79 5.03 1.85
CA LEU A 83 -6.53 6.03 1.07
C LEU A 83 -6.97 7.21 1.95
N ALA A 84 -7.58 6.93 3.11
CA ALA A 84 -8.03 7.95 4.04
C ALA A 84 -6.86 8.82 4.55
N LEU A 85 -5.72 8.20 4.88
CA LEU A 85 -4.50 8.92 5.31
C LEU A 85 -3.90 9.76 4.18
N ALA A 86 -3.89 9.27 2.94
CA ALA A 86 -3.42 10.03 1.79
C ALA A 86 -4.27 11.28 1.56
N LEU A 87 -5.61 11.15 1.61
CA LEU A 87 -6.54 12.27 1.47
C LEU A 87 -6.47 13.24 2.66
N ALA A 88 -6.32 12.73 3.89
CA ALA A 88 -6.10 13.56 5.07
C ALA A 88 -4.78 14.34 5.00
N TRP A 89 -3.74 13.71 4.46
CA TRP A 89 -2.46 14.36 4.26
C TRP A 89 -2.50 15.44 3.19
N ARG A 90 -3.25 15.23 2.11
CA ARG A 90 -3.51 16.26 1.10
C ARG A 90 -4.07 17.54 1.74
N ARG A 91 -4.99 17.39 2.69
CA ARG A 91 -5.65 18.51 3.39
C ARG A 91 -4.75 19.18 4.42
N THR A 92 -4.03 18.41 5.23
CA THR A 92 -3.31 18.94 6.40
C THR A 92 -1.81 19.16 6.18
N GLY A 93 -1.22 18.51 5.18
CA GLY A 93 0.23 18.55 4.90
C GLY A 93 1.13 17.86 5.94
N ARG A 94 0.55 17.25 6.99
CA ARG A 94 1.29 16.60 8.09
C ARG A 94 2.03 15.34 7.65
N SER A 95 3.37 15.40 7.65
CA SER A 95 4.26 14.34 7.14
C SER A 95 4.15 12.99 7.86
N TRP A 96 3.67 12.95 9.11
CA TRP A 96 3.46 11.69 9.82
C TRP A 96 2.34 10.85 9.20
N GLN A 97 1.32 11.47 8.60
CA GLN A 97 0.21 10.76 7.95
C GLN A 97 0.71 9.98 6.74
N ALA A 98 1.61 10.58 5.95
CA ALA A 98 2.31 9.91 4.87
C ALA A 98 3.19 8.76 5.36
N ALA A 99 3.90 8.97 6.48
CA ALA A 99 4.75 7.94 7.07
C ALA A 99 3.93 6.72 7.51
N VAL A 100 2.79 6.95 8.18
CA VAL A 100 1.88 5.88 8.61
C VAL A 100 1.26 5.18 7.39
N ALA A 101 0.82 5.93 6.38
CA ALA A 101 0.25 5.33 5.16
C ALA A 101 1.25 4.40 4.45
N VAL A 102 2.50 4.84 4.27
CA VAL A 102 3.58 4.03 3.69
C VAL A 102 3.89 2.82 4.57
N GLY A 103 3.96 3.00 5.89
CA GLY A 103 4.24 1.91 6.83
C GLY A 103 3.16 0.83 6.81
N VAL A 104 1.88 1.23 6.82
CA VAL A 104 0.75 0.29 6.71
C VAL A 104 0.82 -0.47 5.37
N ALA A 105 0.99 0.24 4.25
CA ALA A 105 1.09 -0.41 2.94
C ALA A 105 2.27 -1.39 2.87
N ALA A 106 3.44 -1.03 3.42
CA ALA A 106 4.60 -1.90 3.46
C ALA A 106 4.37 -3.19 4.25
N VAL A 107 3.71 -3.09 5.42
CA VAL A 107 3.38 -4.27 6.23
C VAL A 107 2.38 -5.17 5.52
N LEU A 108 1.40 -4.60 4.80
CA LEU A 108 0.46 -5.37 4.01
C LEU A 108 1.17 -6.12 2.88
N ASP A 109 1.96 -5.43 2.06
CA ASP A 109 2.63 -6.04 0.91
C ASP A 109 3.59 -7.15 1.34
N LEU A 110 4.42 -6.89 2.37
CA LEU A 110 5.36 -7.90 2.88
C LEU A 110 4.62 -9.06 3.57
N GLY A 111 3.58 -8.75 4.34
CA GLY A 111 2.76 -9.75 5.01
C GLY A 111 2.04 -10.65 4.02
N LEU A 112 1.45 -10.08 2.97
CA LEU A 112 0.78 -10.80 1.88
C LEU A 112 1.76 -11.69 1.11
N VAL A 113 2.91 -11.14 0.70
CA VAL A 113 3.94 -11.91 0.00
C VAL A 113 4.44 -13.07 0.86
N ALA A 114 4.73 -12.83 2.14
CA ALA A 114 5.13 -13.90 3.07
C ALA A 114 4.03 -14.94 3.27
N PHE A 115 2.78 -14.49 3.41
CA PHE A 115 1.60 -15.36 3.58
C PHE A 115 1.36 -16.27 2.38
N LEU A 116 1.60 -15.79 1.16
CA LEU A 116 1.43 -16.58 -0.06
C LEU A 116 2.64 -17.47 -0.38
N LEU A 117 3.86 -16.99 -0.09
CA LEU A 117 5.08 -17.76 -0.34
C LEU A 117 5.29 -18.91 0.64
N ALA A 118 5.06 -18.69 1.94
CA ALA A 118 5.33 -19.69 2.98
C ALA A 118 4.59 -21.04 2.76
N PRO A 119 3.30 -21.07 2.39
CA PRO A 119 2.59 -22.30 2.04
C PRO A 119 2.79 -22.75 0.58
N GLY A 120 3.58 -22.02 -0.23
CA GLY A 120 3.79 -22.35 -1.65
C GLY A 120 2.60 -22.04 -2.57
N LEU A 121 1.69 -21.16 -2.15
CA LEU A 121 0.49 -20.78 -2.92
C LEU A 121 0.80 -19.80 -4.07
N MET A 122 2.01 -19.24 -4.09
CA MET A 122 2.48 -18.33 -5.13
C MET A 122 3.95 -18.63 -5.43
N PRO A 123 4.36 -18.68 -6.71
CA PRO A 123 5.77 -18.80 -7.06
C PRO A 123 6.53 -17.52 -6.68
N LEU A 124 7.81 -17.67 -6.30
CA LEU A 124 8.66 -16.56 -5.87
C LEU A 124 8.70 -15.41 -6.90
N SER A 125 8.72 -15.74 -8.19
CA SER A 125 8.72 -14.76 -9.29
C SER A 125 7.50 -13.84 -9.27
N GLU A 126 6.34 -14.30 -8.82
CA GLU A 126 5.13 -13.48 -8.71
C GLU A 126 5.19 -12.56 -7.47
N GLY A 127 5.71 -13.07 -6.35
CA GLY A 127 5.90 -12.27 -5.13
C GLY A 127 6.90 -11.13 -5.28
N LEU A 128 7.89 -11.27 -6.17
CA LEU A 128 8.87 -10.22 -6.45
C LEU A 128 8.23 -8.95 -7.01
N TRP A 129 7.10 -9.04 -7.70
CA TRP A 129 6.39 -7.85 -8.20
C TRP A 129 5.85 -6.99 -7.05
N GLY A 130 5.33 -7.60 -5.99
CA GLY A 130 4.89 -6.89 -4.78
C GLY A 130 6.06 -6.16 -4.11
N ILE A 131 7.21 -6.84 -3.98
CA ILE A 131 8.43 -6.24 -3.41
C ILE A 131 8.95 -5.09 -4.28
N ALA A 132 8.91 -5.23 -5.61
CA ALA A 132 9.32 -4.18 -6.54
C ALA A 132 8.43 -2.94 -6.42
N LEU A 133 7.11 -3.10 -6.35
CA LEU A 133 6.17 -2.00 -6.16
C LEU A 133 6.37 -1.29 -4.82
N LEU A 134 6.59 -2.05 -3.74
CA LEU A 134 6.96 -1.50 -2.44
C LEU A 134 8.24 -0.66 -2.52
N ALA A 135 9.28 -1.16 -3.19
CA ALA A 135 10.54 -0.44 -3.35
C ALA A 135 10.34 0.89 -4.09
N VAL A 136 9.53 0.91 -5.15
CA VAL A 136 9.16 2.14 -5.86
C VAL A 136 8.46 3.14 -4.92
N GLY A 137 7.51 2.66 -4.10
CA GLY A 137 6.82 3.49 -3.11
C GLY A 137 7.76 4.10 -2.07
N LEU A 138 8.68 3.30 -1.52
CA LEU A 138 9.69 3.75 -0.54
C LEU A 138 10.67 4.76 -1.14
N VAL A 139 11.14 4.54 -2.35
CA VAL A 139 12.00 5.49 -3.07
C VAL A 139 11.25 6.80 -3.32
N GLY A 140 9.99 6.73 -3.76
CA GLY A 140 9.14 7.92 -3.91
C GLY A 140 8.98 8.72 -2.62
N TYR A 141 8.78 8.04 -1.49
CA TYR A 141 8.71 8.67 -0.17
C TYR A 141 10.04 9.30 0.25
N ALA A 142 11.17 8.61 0.03
CA ALA A 142 12.49 9.10 0.35
C ALA A 142 12.86 10.34 -0.48
N VAL A 143 12.55 10.34 -1.78
CA VAL A 143 12.71 11.51 -2.66
C VAL A 143 11.85 12.68 -2.16
N HIS A 144 10.59 12.43 -1.80
CA HIS A 144 9.72 13.46 -1.23
C HIS A 144 10.28 14.08 0.07
N ARG A 145 10.87 13.25 0.95
CA ARG A 145 11.52 13.69 2.19
C ARG A 145 12.83 14.45 1.92
N GLY A 146 13.65 13.98 0.97
CA GLY A 146 14.95 14.54 0.64
C GLY A 146 14.87 15.95 0.06
N VAL A 147 13.86 16.23 -0.78
CA VAL A 147 13.60 17.56 -1.35
C VAL A 147 13.26 18.61 -0.28
N ARG A 148 12.88 18.19 0.94
CA ARG A 148 12.56 19.10 2.05
C ARG A 148 13.74 19.44 2.95
N ARG A 149 14.95 18.89 2.73
CA ARG A 149 16.12 19.32 3.51
C ARG A 149 16.54 20.72 3.04
N PRO A 150 16.49 21.76 3.90
CA PRO A 150 16.99 23.08 3.52
C PRO A 150 18.49 22.96 3.22
N VAL A 151 18.91 23.37 2.03
CA VAL A 151 20.33 23.60 1.75
C VAL A 151 20.73 24.80 2.61
N PRO A 152 21.70 24.68 3.52
CA PRO A 152 22.17 25.82 4.29
C PRO A 152 22.77 26.83 3.31
N VAL A 153 22.10 27.96 3.11
CA VAL A 153 22.65 29.08 2.37
C VAL A 153 23.56 29.82 3.33
N THR A 154 24.86 29.52 3.28
CA THR A 154 25.87 30.27 4.01
C THR A 154 26.01 31.62 3.32
N PHE A 155 25.42 32.66 3.89
CA PHE A 155 25.69 34.02 3.45
C PHE A 155 27.09 34.40 3.93
N THR A 156 28.09 34.28 3.06
CA THR A 156 29.38 34.93 3.27
C THR A 156 29.13 36.45 3.19
N ARG A 157 29.11 37.13 4.34
CA ARG A 157 29.19 38.58 4.37
C ARG A 157 30.56 38.97 3.80
N ALA A 158 30.58 39.63 2.66
CA ALA A 158 31.78 40.34 2.22
C ALA A 158 32.10 41.41 3.26
N ALA A 159 33.33 41.40 3.77
CA ALA A 159 33.87 42.40 4.68
C ALA A 159 34.31 43.66 3.91
#